data_AF-A0A1X1PE20-F1
#
_entry.id   AF-A0A1X1PE20-F1
#
_cell.length_a   1.000
_cell.length_b   1.000
_cell.length_c   1.000
_cell.angle_alpha   90.00
_cell.angle_beta   90.00
_cell.angle_gamma   90.00
#
_symmetry.space_group_name_H-M   'P 1'
#
loop_
_entity.id
_entity.type
_entity.pdbx_description
1 polymer ?
#
loop_
_entity_poly.entity_id
_entity_poly.type
_entity_poly.pdbx_seq_one_letter_code
_entity_poly.pdbx_strand_id
1 'polypeptide(L)'
;MNVGFFNPNRIANASAWRVLPNRWDFIAFPLIICLIAMAVVGFHETMAPIGVLQTQKISLDPSNLPEYALRTTLRMLAAMVASLAFTLIYGTFAAKSRRAGMVLIPILDILQSVPVLGFISFTVTFFLALFPSRVLGAELAAIFAIFTSQAWNMTFSFYQSLRTVPRDLDEVSRGFHLTSWQRFWKLEVPFSMPGLIWNMMMSMSGGWFFVVASEAITVGNQTITLPGIGAYLAQAIADKNFGAIGWVILTMTVVILAYDQFLFRPLIAWADKFRMENTASGDAPQSWLLDLVRRTRLIHQLLVPAGWFFAKAARIPLRLPLSGAMRFTLPKVEKKASRTVDIAWSALVLVGTAYIVWRVVSFVSTGVTMAEVGHVLVLGLITLLRVVVLIAIASVIWVPVGVWIGLRPRLAEKLQPLAQFLAAFPANLLFPAFVIVIARFHLNADIWLSPLIVLGTQWYILFNVIAGATSYPNDYREAATNFRIRGWQWWRQAILPGIFPYYVTGAITASGGAWNASIVSEAVQWGNTKIEAHGLGAYIAQTTAAGDFPKIILGIAVMSLFVTLFNRLLWRPLYAFAEAKLRLD
;
A
#
# COMPACT_ATOMS: atom_id res chain seq x y z
N MET A 1 10.61 -27.35 -22.98
CA MET A 1 11.37 -28.29 -22.13
C MET A 1 12.86 -28.00 -22.26
N ASN A 2 13.41 -27.22 -21.33
CA ASN A 2 14.81 -27.26 -20.90
C ASN A 2 14.86 -26.50 -19.56
N VAL A 3 14.33 -27.17 -18.53
CA VAL A 3 14.18 -26.64 -17.18
C VAL A 3 15.44 -26.99 -16.42
N GLY A 4 16.48 -26.19 -16.59
CA GLY A 4 17.72 -26.36 -15.83
C GLY A 4 17.81 -25.30 -14.76
N PHE A 5 17.43 -25.61 -13.52
CA PHE A 5 18.14 -25.20 -12.29
C PHE A 5 17.56 -25.93 -11.07
N PHE A 6 18.10 -27.12 -10.80
CA PHE A 6 18.51 -27.66 -9.50
C PHE A 6 18.95 -29.11 -9.74
N ASN A 7 20.21 -29.32 -10.12
CA ASN A 7 20.82 -30.65 -10.11
C ASN A 7 21.81 -30.72 -8.95
N PRO A 8 21.49 -31.41 -7.84
CA PRO A 8 22.35 -31.48 -6.65
C PRO A 8 23.64 -32.29 -6.85
N ASN A 9 23.83 -32.96 -7.99
CA ASN A 9 24.95 -33.88 -8.24
C ASN A 9 26.05 -33.34 -9.17
N ARG A 10 26.13 -32.02 -9.41
CA ARG A 10 27.38 -31.45 -9.95
C ARG A 10 28.41 -31.33 -8.85
N ILE A 11 29.04 -32.46 -8.57
CA ILE A 11 30.24 -32.60 -7.76
C ILE A 11 31.27 -31.59 -8.26
N ALA A 12 31.79 -30.83 -7.31
CA ALA A 12 32.93 -29.95 -7.47
C ALA A 12 34.06 -30.67 -8.22
N ASN A 13 34.39 -30.20 -9.42
CA ASN A 13 35.73 -30.30 -9.99
C ASN A 13 35.86 -29.32 -11.17
N ALA A 14 36.93 -28.51 -11.13
CA ALA A 14 37.40 -27.59 -12.18
C ALA A 14 36.67 -26.25 -12.42
N SER A 15 36.39 -25.45 -11.37
CA SER A 15 36.11 -24.01 -11.56
C SER A 15 36.71 -23.08 -10.51
N ALA A 16 37.85 -23.46 -9.91
CA ALA A 16 38.62 -22.58 -9.03
C ALA A 16 39.31 -21.41 -9.78
N TRP A 17 39.18 -21.32 -11.11
CA TRP A 17 39.86 -20.34 -11.97
C TRP A 17 38.92 -19.41 -12.77
N ARG A 18 37.68 -19.18 -12.30
CA ARG A 18 36.82 -18.10 -12.84
C ARG A 18 36.17 -17.29 -11.73
N VAL A 19 37.01 -16.73 -10.84
CA VAL A 19 36.65 -15.66 -9.90
C VAL A 19 36.90 -14.28 -10.55
N LEU A 20 36.95 -14.21 -11.88
CA LEU A 20 37.11 -12.94 -12.56
C LEU A 20 35.74 -12.27 -12.75
N PRO A 21 35.57 -11.01 -12.28
CA PRO A 21 34.34 -10.26 -12.47
C PRO A 21 34.02 -10.17 -13.97
N ASN A 22 32.75 -10.39 -14.32
CA ASN A 22 32.23 -10.16 -15.65
C ASN A 22 32.00 -8.64 -15.84
N ARG A 23 31.84 -8.18 -17.10
CA ARG A 23 31.52 -6.77 -17.41
C ARG A 23 30.29 -6.25 -16.67
N TRP A 24 29.36 -7.14 -16.37
CA TRP A 24 28.16 -6.87 -15.58
C TRP A 24 28.43 -6.67 -14.09
N ASP A 25 29.46 -7.33 -13.53
CA ASP A 25 29.85 -7.16 -12.13
C ASP A 25 30.37 -5.72 -11.90
N PHE A 26 31.05 -5.11 -12.88
CA PHE A 26 31.50 -3.71 -12.82
C PHE A 26 30.36 -2.68 -12.72
N ILE A 27 29.15 -3.02 -13.19
CA ILE A 27 27.97 -2.15 -13.08
C ILE A 27 27.26 -2.36 -11.74
N ALA A 28 27.22 -3.59 -11.27
CA ALA A 28 26.43 -3.95 -10.10
C ALA A 28 27.18 -3.73 -8.75
N PHE A 29 28.51 -3.79 -8.73
CA PHE A 29 29.31 -3.46 -7.54
C PHE A 29 29.11 -2.01 -7.05
N PRO A 30 29.19 -0.98 -7.92
CA PRO A 30 28.90 0.39 -7.54
C PRO A 30 27.50 0.57 -6.96
N LEU A 31 26.49 -0.12 -7.51
CA LEU A 31 25.11 -0.07 -7.00
C LEU A 31 25.01 -0.62 -5.57
N ILE A 32 25.66 -1.75 -5.28
CA ILE A 32 25.68 -2.34 -3.93
C ILE A 32 26.44 -1.46 -2.94
N ILE A 33 27.63 -0.97 -3.33
CA ILE A 33 28.44 -0.09 -2.48
C ILE A 33 27.68 1.20 -2.18
N CYS A 34 27.01 1.78 -3.18
CA CYS A 34 26.17 2.95 -3.00
C CYS A 34 25.05 2.66 -1.99
N LEU A 35 24.36 1.52 -2.10
CA LEU A 35 23.31 1.12 -1.15
C LEU A 35 23.81 0.95 0.28
N ILE A 36 25.00 0.36 0.47
CA ILE A 36 25.62 0.21 1.78
C ILE A 36 26.04 1.57 2.34
N ALA A 37 26.71 2.41 1.54
CA ALA A 37 27.12 3.76 1.95
C ALA A 37 25.91 4.61 2.36
N MET A 38 24.84 4.55 1.55
CA MET A 38 23.54 5.17 1.82
C MET A 38 22.97 4.74 3.18
N ALA A 39 22.96 3.43 3.48
CA ALA A 39 22.48 2.91 4.75
C ALA A 39 23.34 3.36 5.96
N VAL A 40 24.66 3.40 5.79
CA VAL A 40 25.59 3.84 6.85
C VAL A 40 25.41 5.33 7.17
N VAL A 41 25.30 6.18 6.14
CA VAL A 41 25.06 7.62 6.30
C VAL A 41 23.73 7.87 7.03
N GLY A 42 22.65 7.23 6.56
CA GLY A 42 21.35 7.36 7.21
C GLY A 42 21.37 6.90 8.68
N PHE A 43 22.07 5.80 8.98
CA PHE A 43 22.21 5.33 10.36
C PHE A 43 22.94 6.35 11.26
N HIS A 44 24.05 6.92 10.77
CA HIS A 44 24.80 7.90 11.54
C HIS A 44 23.96 9.15 11.87
N GLU A 45 23.18 9.62 10.90
CA GLU A 45 22.29 10.78 11.07
C GLU A 45 21.11 10.51 12.01
N THR A 46 20.54 9.30 11.98
CA THR A 46 19.46 8.92 12.93
C THR A 46 19.94 8.87 14.38
N MET A 47 21.24 8.66 14.62
CA MET A 47 21.82 8.61 15.96
C MET A 47 22.26 10.00 16.48
N ALA A 48 22.11 11.06 15.67
CA ALA A 48 22.48 12.42 16.04
C ALA A 48 21.57 12.98 17.17
N PRO A 49 22.05 13.97 17.94
CA PRO A 49 21.25 14.66 18.94
C PRO A 49 20.06 15.40 18.31
N ILE A 50 18.89 15.37 18.95
CA ILE A 50 17.66 15.98 18.42
C ILE A 50 17.78 17.50 18.21
N GLY A 51 18.66 18.18 18.96
CA GLY A 51 18.93 19.61 18.81
C GLY A 51 19.44 20.02 17.43
N VAL A 52 20.01 19.09 16.66
CA VAL A 52 20.43 19.34 15.27
C VAL A 52 19.24 19.73 14.39
N LEU A 53 18.05 19.17 14.64
CA LEU A 53 16.84 19.50 13.88
C LEU A 53 16.32 20.91 14.16
N GLN A 54 16.66 21.49 15.32
CA GLN A 54 16.25 22.85 15.69
C GLN A 54 17.21 23.91 15.18
N THR A 55 18.49 23.56 15.01
CA THR A 55 19.54 24.49 14.56
C THR A 55 19.74 24.48 13.05
N GLN A 56 19.45 23.38 12.37
CA GLN A 56 19.65 23.23 10.93
C GLN A 56 18.34 23.40 10.16
N LYS A 57 18.06 24.62 9.70
CA LYS A 57 16.92 24.90 8.80
C LYS A 57 17.08 24.13 7.49
N ILE A 58 15.96 23.67 6.92
CA ILE A 58 15.93 23.00 5.61
C ILE A 58 16.39 24.00 4.53
N SER A 59 17.45 23.64 3.81
CA SER A 59 17.98 24.48 2.73
C SER A 59 17.27 24.18 1.42
N LEU A 60 16.83 25.23 0.72
CA LEU A 60 16.22 25.12 -0.61
C LEU A 60 17.25 25.07 -1.75
N ASP A 61 18.55 24.95 -1.46
CA ASP A 61 19.56 24.77 -2.50
C ASP A 61 19.37 23.41 -3.21
N PRO A 62 19.23 23.39 -4.56
CA PRO A 62 19.11 22.15 -5.33
C PRO A 62 20.24 21.14 -5.10
N SER A 63 21.43 21.58 -4.67
CA SER A 63 22.54 20.68 -4.35
C SER A 63 22.24 19.70 -3.21
N ASN A 64 21.29 20.02 -2.32
CA ASN A 64 20.91 19.19 -1.18
C ASN A 64 19.84 18.15 -1.53
N LEU A 65 19.18 18.28 -2.68
CA LEU A 65 18.12 17.37 -3.09
C LEU A 65 18.55 15.89 -3.22
N PRO A 66 19.76 15.55 -3.69
CA PRO A 66 20.22 14.17 -3.69
C PRO A 66 20.27 13.55 -2.27
N GLU A 67 20.74 14.31 -1.28
CA GLU A 67 20.79 13.86 0.11
C GLU A 67 19.38 13.73 0.72
N TYR A 68 18.53 14.71 0.47
CA TYR A 68 17.12 14.67 0.91
C TYR A 68 16.36 13.52 0.25
N ALA A 69 16.59 13.28 -1.04
CA ALA A 69 16.04 12.14 -1.78
C ALA A 69 16.49 10.81 -1.20
N LEU A 70 17.77 10.73 -0.83
CA LEU A 70 18.32 9.56 -0.17
C LEU A 70 17.61 9.28 1.16
N ARG A 71 17.53 10.27 2.06
CA ARG A 71 16.90 10.11 3.37
C ARG A 71 15.44 9.69 3.26
N THR A 72 14.66 10.34 2.40
CA THR A 72 13.27 9.96 2.12
C THR A 72 13.16 8.53 1.59
N THR A 73 14.04 8.15 0.65
CA THR A 73 14.03 6.79 0.07
C THR A 73 14.35 5.74 1.13
N LEU A 74 15.31 6.00 2.02
CA LEU A 74 15.64 5.08 3.11
C LEU A 74 14.47 4.88 4.08
N ARG A 75 13.76 5.96 4.46
CA ARG A 75 12.55 5.86 5.30
C ARG A 75 11.47 5.03 4.62
N MET A 76 11.22 5.28 3.33
CA MET A 76 10.23 4.54 2.54
C MET A 76 10.58 3.05 2.42
N LEU A 77 11.86 2.70 2.23
CA LEU A 77 12.31 1.32 2.18
C LEU A 77 12.23 0.63 3.55
N ALA A 78 12.61 1.32 4.63
CA ALA A 78 12.48 0.80 5.99
C ALA A 78 11.01 0.51 6.34
N ALA A 79 10.11 1.44 6.00
CA ALA A 79 8.68 1.26 6.14
C ALA A 79 8.14 0.09 5.30
N MET A 80 8.66 -0.12 4.09
CA MET A 80 8.27 -1.24 3.22
C MET A 80 8.69 -2.59 3.81
N VAL A 81 9.90 -2.68 4.38
CA VAL A 81 10.37 -3.88 5.08
C VAL A 81 9.48 -4.17 6.30
N ALA A 82 9.17 -3.15 7.11
CA ALA A 82 8.25 -3.28 8.23
C ALA A 82 6.84 -3.71 7.79
N SER A 83 6.34 -3.14 6.70
CA SER A 83 5.04 -3.47 6.09
C SER A 83 4.98 -4.90 5.58
N LEU A 84 6.05 -5.39 4.97
CA LEU A 84 6.16 -6.77 4.51
C LEU A 84 6.20 -7.75 5.69
N ALA A 85 7.00 -7.46 6.72
CA ALA A 85 7.05 -8.27 7.93
C ALA A 85 5.68 -8.34 8.62
N PHE A 86 5.03 -7.17 8.80
CA PHE A 86 3.67 -7.08 9.32
C PHE A 86 2.70 -7.91 8.47
N THR A 87 2.73 -7.76 7.14
CA THR A 87 1.85 -8.48 6.21
C THR A 87 1.99 -10.00 6.35
N LEU A 88 3.23 -10.51 6.35
CA LEU A 88 3.51 -11.94 6.44
C LEU A 88 3.10 -12.52 7.81
N ILE A 89 3.30 -11.78 8.90
CA ILE A 89 2.95 -12.23 10.25
C ILE A 89 1.44 -12.10 10.49
N TYR A 90 0.92 -10.88 10.38
CA TYR A 90 -0.47 -10.53 10.68
C TYR A 90 -1.44 -11.25 9.75
N GLY A 91 -1.20 -11.20 8.44
CA GLY A 91 -2.03 -11.86 7.43
C GLY A 91 -2.08 -13.37 7.62
N THR A 92 -0.96 -14.01 7.98
CA THR A 92 -0.92 -15.45 8.26
C THR A 92 -1.75 -15.81 9.49
N PHE A 93 -1.61 -15.08 10.59
CA PHE A 93 -2.42 -15.35 11.79
C PHE A 93 -3.91 -15.15 11.51
N ALA A 94 -4.28 -14.08 10.82
CA ALA A 94 -5.66 -13.80 10.45
C ALA A 94 -6.25 -14.87 9.49
N ALA A 95 -5.43 -15.40 8.57
CA ALA A 95 -5.85 -16.42 7.61
C ALA A 95 -5.95 -17.82 8.24
N LYS A 96 -4.98 -18.22 9.06
CA LYS A 96 -4.88 -19.60 9.57
C LYS A 96 -5.65 -19.86 10.85
N SER A 97 -5.88 -18.84 11.69
CA SER A 97 -6.65 -18.99 12.93
C SER A 97 -8.02 -18.35 12.81
N ARG A 98 -9.08 -19.16 12.97
CA ARG A 98 -10.46 -18.65 12.99
C ARG A 98 -10.66 -17.61 14.11
N ARG A 99 -10.08 -17.85 15.29
CA ARG A 99 -10.19 -16.96 16.45
C ARG A 99 -9.43 -15.66 16.27
N ALA A 100 -8.22 -15.73 15.71
CA ALA A 100 -7.46 -14.55 15.37
C ALA A 100 -8.18 -13.74 14.27
N GLY A 101 -8.72 -14.40 13.23
CA GLY A 101 -9.48 -13.73 12.17
C GLY A 101 -10.71 -12.95 12.68
N MET A 102 -11.37 -13.41 13.75
CA MET A 102 -12.49 -12.68 14.37
C MET A 102 -12.08 -11.34 15.02
N VAL A 103 -10.80 -11.15 15.36
CA VAL A 103 -10.28 -9.94 16.02
C VAL A 103 -9.40 -9.13 15.09
N LEU A 104 -8.46 -9.79 14.41
CA LEU A 104 -7.48 -9.15 13.53
C LEU A 104 -8.13 -8.52 12.29
N ILE A 105 -9.12 -9.15 11.66
CA ILE A 105 -9.74 -8.56 10.47
C ILE A 105 -10.52 -7.28 10.80
N PRO A 106 -11.38 -7.23 11.84
CA PRO A 106 -12.00 -5.97 12.24
C PRO A 106 -11.01 -4.88 12.66
N ILE A 107 -9.92 -5.24 13.35
CA ILE A 107 -8.87 -4.27 13.68
C ILE A 107 -8.22 -3.72 12.42
N LEU A 108 -7.87 -4.59 11.45
CA LEU A 108 -7.30 -4.16 10.17
C LEU A 108 -8.27 -3.27 9.39
N ASP A 109 -9.57 -3.59 9.39
CA ASP A 109 -10.64 -2.80 8.76
C ASP A 109 -10.77 -1.39 9.38
N ILE A 110 -10.62 -1.27 10.69
CA ILE A 110 -10.64 0.03 11.39
C ILE A 110 -9.33 0.78 11.11
N LEU A 111 -8.17 0.14 11.31
CA LEU A 111 -6.86 0.78 11.17
C LEU A 111 -6.61 1.31 9.75
N GLN A 112 -7.11 0.63 8.70
CA GLN A 112 -7.00 1.14 7.32
C GLN A 112 -7.82 2.40 7.08
N SER A 113 -8.86 2.62 7.88
CA SER A 113 -9.75 3.79 7.78
C SER A 113 -9.24 4.97 8.59
N VAL A 114 -8.31 4.74 9.53
CA VAL A 114 -7.67 5.79 10.31
C VAL A 114 -6.64 6.50 9.41
N PRO A 115 -6.71 7.83 9.31
CA PRO A 115 -5.78 8.56 8.48
C PRO A 115 -4.38 8.67 9.08
N VAL A 116 -3.39 8.82 8.20
CA VAL A 116 -1.98 8.94 8.59
C VAL A 116 -1.74 10.07 9.59
N LEU A 117 -2.35 11.25 9.40
CA LEU A 117 -2.31 12.38 10.35
C LEU A 117 -2.85 12.02 11.74
N GLY A 118 -3.88 11.18 11.78
CA GLY A 118 -4.43 10.65 13.03
C GLY A 118 -3.44 9.76 13.76
N PHE A 119 -2.74 8.87 13.05
CA PHE A 119 -1.66 8.07 13.62
C PHE A 119 -0.52 8.94 14.13
N ILE A 120 -0.04 9.88 13.32
CA ILE A 120 1.07 10.80 13.64
C ILE A 120 0.82 11.53 14.96
N SER A 121 -0.42 11.99 15.20
CA SER A 121 -0.78 12.74 16.41
C SER A 121 -0.44 11.96 17.71
N PHE A 122 -0.61 10.64 17.72
CA PHE A 122 -0.27 9.80 18.87
C PHE A 122 1.15 9.24 18.80
N THR A 123 1.60 8.83 17.62
CA THR A 123 2.87 8.11 17.48
C THR A 123 4.09 9.02 17.61
N VAL A 124 3.99 10.29 17.22
CA VAL A 124 5.07 11.26 17.40
C VAL A 124 5.41 11.40 18.88
N THR A 125 4.40 11.68 19.71
CA THR A 125 4.58 11.77 21.17
C THR A 125 5.16 10.48 21.75
N PHE A 126 4.69 9.31 21.29
CA PHE A 126 5.18 8.01 21.74
C PHE A 126 6.66 7.78 21.40
N PHE A 127 7.07 7.95 20.14
CA PHE A 127 8.44 7.68 19.72
C PHE A 127 9.44 8.73 20.24
N LEU A 128 9.02 10.00 20.36
CA LEU A 128 9.83 11.03 21.00
C LEU A 128 10.03 10.73 22.49
N ALA A 129 9.00 10.26 23.20
CA ALA A 129 9.13 9.85 24.60
C ALA A 129 10.07 8.64 24.77
N LEU A 130 10.12 7.73 23.78
CA LEU A 130 11.00 6.57 23.80
C LEU A 130 12.47 6.95 23.56
N PHE A 131 12.73 7.98 22.74
CA PHE A 131 14.08 8.45 22.40
C PHE A 131 14.21 9.98 22.49
N PRO A 132 14.12 10.58 23.70
CA PRO A 132 13.93 12.02 23.87
C PRO A 132 15.13 12.89 23.44
N SER A 133 16.34 12.32 23.43
CA SER A 133 17.57 13.07 23.11
C SER A 133 18.09 12.83 21.68
N ARG A 134 17.45 11.96 20.89
CA ARG A 134 17.96 11.52 19.59
C ARG A 134 16.96 11.77 18.47
N VAL A 135 17.49 12.03 17.28
CA VAL A 135 16.70 12.14 16.03
C VAL A 135 15.92 10.84 15.74
N LEU A 136 16.42 9.69 16.22
CA LEU A 136 15.77 8.38 16.11
C LEU A 136 14.28 8.36 16.47
N GLY A 137 13.84 9.11 17.48
CA GLY A 137 12.43 9.17 17.85
C GLY A 137 11.56 9.78 16.74
N ALA A 138 12.01 10.89 16.16
CA ALA A 138 11.35 11.52 15.03
C ALA A 138 11.40 10.64 13.76
N GLU A 139 12.54 10.01 13.49
CA GLU A 139 12.71 9.08 12.37
C GLU A 139 11.76 7.88 12.45
N LEU A 140 11.61 7.28 13.64
CA LEU A 140 10.66 6.19 13.84
C LEU A 140 9.21 6.65 13.69
N ALA A 141 8.88 7.87 14.11
CA ALA A 141 7.55 8.44 13.88
C ALA A 141 7.25 8.63 12.39
N ALA A 142 8.22 9.14 11.62
CA ALA A 142 8.10 9.29 10.18
C ALA A 142 7.99 7.94 9.45
N ILE A 143 8.85 6.98 9.79
CA ILE A 143 8.81 5.61 9.24
C ILE A 143 7.49 4.94 9.59
N PHE A 144 6.98 5.11 10.81
CA PHE A 144 5.69 4.57 11.22
C PHE A 144 4.53 5.20 10.41
N ALA A 145 4.54 6.52 10.21
CA ALA A 145 3.56 7.20 9.37
C ALA A 145 3.53 6.62 7.95
N ILE A 146 4.71 6.45 7.33
CA ILE A 146 4.82 5.83 6.00
C ILE A 146 4.35 4.36 6.04
N PHE A 147 4.75 3.60 7.06
CA PHE A 147 4.33 2.21 7.26
C PHE A 147 2.80 2.08 7.25
N THR A 148 2.08 2.97 7.94
CA THR A 148 0.61 2.93 7.95
C THR A 148 0.01 3.13 6.56
N SER A 149 0.63 3.91 5.68
CA SER A 149 0.14 4.05 4.29
C SER A 149 0.42 2.82 3.41
N GLN A 150 1.37 1.97 3.79
CA GLN A 150 1.84 0.84 2.98
C GLN A 150 1.25 -0.51 3.40
N ALA A 151 1.11 -0.75 4.71
CA ALA A 151 0.87 -2.07 5.27
C ALA A 151 -0.53 -2.65 4.97
N TRP A 152 -1.57 -1.83 4.91
CA TRP A 152 -2.97 -2.29 4.89
C TRP A 152 -3.31 -3.08 3.62
N ASN A 153 -3.11 -2.49 2.45
CA ASN A 153 -3.45 -3.10 1.17
C ASN A 153 -2.64 -4.40 0.93
N MET A 154 -1.35 -4.39 1.29
CA MET A 154 -0.49 -5.58 1.24
C MET A 154 -1.02 -6.70 2.14
N THR A 155 -1.45 -6.37 3.35
CA THR A 155 -1.98 -7.35 4.32
C THR A 155 -3.27 -7.99 3.84
N PHE A 156 -4.21 -7.20 3.28
CA PHE A 156 -5.44 -7.73 2.71
C PHE A 156 -5.18 -8.62 1.49
N SER A 157 -4.32 -8.18 0.58
CA SER A 157 -3.95 -8.98 -0.60
C SER A 157 -3.33 -10.31 -0.21
N PHE A 158 -2.41 -10.32 0.75
CA PHE A 158 -1.80 -11.54 1.26
C PHE A 158 -2.82 -12.44 1.97
N TYR A 159 -3.63 -11.87 2.87
CA TYR A 159 -4.70 -12.60 3.55
C TYR A 159 -5.65 -13.29 2.56
N GLN A 160 -6.10 -12.56 1.52
CA GLN A 160 -6.98 -13.10 0.49
C GLN A 160 -6.29 -14.22 -0.29
N SER A 161 -5.03 -14.00 -0.71
CA SER A 161 -4.23 -15.01 -1.42
C SER A 161 -4.10 -16.31 -0.61
N LEU A 162 -3.90 -16.22 0.71
CA LEU A 162 -3.86 -17.39 1.59
C LEU A 162 -5.21 -18.13 1.66
N ARG A 163 -6.33 -17.42 1.55
CA ARG A 163 -7.69 -17.99 1.59
C ARG A 163 -8.14 -18.57 0.25
N THR A 164 -7.54 -18.15 -0.86
CA THR A 164 -7.90 -18.56 -2.22
C THR A 164 -6.97 -19.60 -2.82
N VAL A 165 -6.04 -20.18 -2.03
CA VAL A 165 -5.20 -21.29 -2.49
C VAL A 165 -6.09 -22.45 -2.97
N PRO A 166 -5.92 -22.94 -4.22
CA PRO A 166 -6.69 -24.06 -4.76
C PRO A 166 -6.59 -25.31 -3.88
N ARG A 167 -7.71 -26.03 -3.74
CA ARG A 167 -7.78 -27.24 -2.90
C ARG A 167 -6.80 -28.32 -3.35
N ASP A 168 -6.64 -28.49 -4.65
CA ASP A 168 -5.75 -29.51 -5.22
C ASP A 168 -4.29 -29.33 -4.78
N LEU A 169 -3.80 -28.08 -4.71
CA LEU A 169 -2.46 -27.79 -4.21
C LEU A 169 -2.33 -28.03 -2.71
N ASP A 170 -3.39 -27.72 -1.94
CA ASP A 170 -3.44 -28.05 -0.52
C ASP A 170 -3.38 -29.58 -0.31
N GLU A 171 -4.18 -30.35 -1.05
CA GLU A 171 -4.21 -31.80 -0.99
C GLU A 171 -2.85 -32.42 -1.35
N VAL A 172 -2.22 -31.95 -2.43
CA VAL A 172 -0.86 -32.37 -2.82
C VAL A 172 0.15 -32.05 -1.72
N SER A 173 0.08 -30.86 -1.11
CA SER A 173 0.99 -30.47 -0.01
C SER A 173 0.86 -31.39 1.21
N ARG A 174 -0.38 -31.84 1.51
CA ARG A 174 -0.67 -32.79 2.58
C ARG A 174 -0.22 -34.21 2.22
N GLY A 175 -0.41 -34.63 0.97
CA GLY A 175 0.09 -35.91 0.45
C GLY A 175 1.60 -36.03 0.53
N PHE A 176 2.34 -34.94 0.29
CA PHE A 176 3.79 -34.86 0.51
C PHE A 176 4.21 -34.70 1.98
N HIS A 177 3.26 -34.72 2.93
CA HIS A 177 3.50 -34.55 4.37
C HIS A 177 4.31 -33.30 4.73
N LEU A 178 4.11 -32.19 3.99
CA LEU A 178 4.77 -30.93 4.30
C LEU A 178 4.27 -30.39 5.65
N THR A 179 5.19 -29.92 6.51
CA THR A 179 4.80 -29.22 7.75
C THR A 179 4.15 -27.88 7.44
N SER A 180 3.41 -27.30 8.39
CA SER A 180 2.80 -25.96 8.23
C SER A 180 3.82 -24.87 7.86
N TRP A 181 5.06 -24.99 8.34
CA TRP A 181 6.17 -24.10 7.99
C TRP A 181 6.66 -24.32 6.56
N GLN A 182 6.86 -25.58 6.17
CA GLN A 182 7.26 -25.92 4.80
C GLN A 182 6.20 -25.53 3.79
N ARG A 183 4.92 -25.80 4.09
CA ARG A 183 3.77 -25.38 3.28
C ARG A 183 3.70 -23.86 3.15
N PHE A 184 3.94 -23.13 4.24
CA PHE A 184 3.96 -21.67 4.21
C PHE A 184 4.98 -21.13 3.20
N TRP A 185 6.23 -21.60 3.28
CA TRP A 185 7.29 -21.09 2.39
C TRP A 185 7.32 -21.70 0.99
N LYS A 186 6.80 -22.92 0.79
CA LYS A 186 6.86 -23.62 -0.51
C LYS A 186 5.61 -23.46 -1.36
N LEU A 187 4.46 -23.23 -0.75
CA LEU A 187 3.18 -23.12 -1.46
C LEU A 187 2.57 -21.73 -1.27
N GLU A 188 2.29 -21.35 -0.03
CA GLU A 188 1.43 -20.20 0.27
C GLU A 188 2.09 -18.85 -0.05
N VAL A 189 3.33 -18.64 0.39
CA VAL A 189 4.10 -17.43 0.07
C VAL A 189 4.32 -17.32 -1.45
N PRO A 190 4.86 -18.34 -2.15
CA PRO A 190 4.97 -18.34 -3.61
C PRO A 190 3.67 -18.01 -4.35
N PHE A 191 2.56 -18.66 -3.98
CA PHE A 191 1.25 -18.41 -4.57
C PHE A 191 0.80 -16.95 -4.40
N SER A 192 1.15 -16.34 -3.27
CA SER A 192 0.79 -14.95 -2.96
C SER A 192 1.74 -13.92 -3.59
N MET A 193 2.90 -14.30 -4.14
CA MET A 193 3.91 -13.35 -4.61
C MET A 193 3.44 -12.39 -5.71
N PRO A 194 2.73 -12.85 -6.77
CA PRO A 194 2.29 -11.93 -7.82
C PRO A 194 1.38 -10.82 -7.27
N GLY A 195 0.37 -11.20 -6.47
CA GLY A 195 -0.55 -10.26 -5.82
C GLY A 195 0.15 -9.37 -4.80
N LEU A 196 1.06 -9.93 -4.00
CA LEU A 196 1.77 -9.18 -2.97
C LEU A 196 2.70 -8.13 -3.59
N ILE A 197 3.49 -8.47 -4.61
CA ILE A 197 4.42 -7.53 -5.25
C ILE A 197 3.67 -6.40 -5.97
N TRP A 198 2.55 -6.72 -6.62
CA TRP A 198 1.68 -5.69 -7.20
C TRP A 198 1.18 -4.73 -6.12
N ASN A 199 0.68 -5.25 -4.99
CA ASN A 199 0.19 -4.42 -3.91
C ASN A 199 1.31 -3.67 -3.17
N MET A 200 2.53 -4.20 -3.10
CA MET A 200 3.70 -3.46 -2.63
C MET A 200 4.00 -2.24 -3.52
N MET A 201 3.91 -2.39 -4.84
CA MET A 201 4.12 -1.29 -5.78
C MET A 201 3.07 -0.18 -5.59
N MET A 202 1.79 -0.55 -5.47
CA MET A 202 0.71 0.41 -5.22
C MET A 202 0.85 1.08 -3.84
N SER A 203 1.19 0.31 -2.81
CA SER A 203 1.46 0.82 -1.46
C SER A 203 2.63 1.81 -1.43
N MET A 204 3.68 1.58 -2.23
CA MET A 204 4.79 2.53 -2.35
C MET A 204 4.31 3.88 -2.91
N SER A 205 3.44 3.87 -3.93
CA SER A 205 2.81 5.09 -4.45
C SER A 205 2.02 5.84 -3.36
N GLY A 206 1.21 5.10 -2.58
CA GLY A 206 0.49 5.67 -1.43
C GLY A 206 1.40 6.35 -0.41
N GLY A 207 2.59 5.79 -0.16
CA GLY A 207 3.58 6.38 0.74
C GLY A 207 4.08 7.75 0.28
N TRP A 208 4.32 7.94 -1.03
CA TRP A 208 4.79 9.23 -1.56
C TRP A 208 3.82 10.38 -1.29
N PHE A 209 2.52 10.11 -1.28
CA PHE A 209 1.50 11.11 -0.97
C PHE A 209 1.62 11.62 0.47
N PHE A 210 2.05 10.78 1.42
CA PHE A 210 2.18 11.10 2.84
C PHE A 210 3.59 11.45 3.31
N VAL A 211 4.60 11.36 2.43
CA VAL A 211 5.99 11.71 2.76
C VAL A 211 6.09 13.12 3.37
N VAL A 212 5.40 14.10 2.78
CA VAL A 212 5.41 15.50 3.28
C VAL A 212 4.92 15.56 4.72
N ALA A 213 3.79 14.92 5.03
CA ALA A 213 3.23 14.90 6.38
C ALA A 213 4.10 14.11 7.37
N SER A 214 4.86 13.12 6.89
CA SER A 214 5.78 12.34 7.71
C SER A 214 7.11 13.04 8.00
N GLU A 215 7.55 13.95 7.12
CA GLU A 215 8.83 14.65 7.24
C GLU A 215 8.68 16.07 7.80
N ALA A 216 7.53 16.72 7.60
CA ALA A 216 7.17 18.01 8.17
C ALA A 216 6.01 17.83 9.16
N ILE A 217 6.34 17.31 10.34
CA ILE A 217 5.37 16.95 11.37
C ILE A 217 4.99 18.19 12.18
N THR A 218 3.69 18.49 12.24
CA THR A 218 3.14 19.55 13.09
C THR A 218 2.00 18.99 13.92
N VAL A 219 2.19 18.90 15.23
CA VAL A 219 1.17 18.46 16.19
C VAL A 219 1.19 19.38 17.40
N GLY A 220 0.14 20.22 17.53
CA GLY A 220 0.08 21.25 18.57
C GLY A 220 1.31 22.17 18.52
N ASN A 221 2.01 22.30 19.66
CA ASN A 221 3.20 23.15 19.78
C ASN A 221 4.51 22.48 19.32
N GLN A 222 4.45 21.23 18.83
CA GLN A 222 5.64 20.51 18.37
C GLN A 222 5.68 20.48 16.84
N THR A 223 6.59 21.27 16.27
CA THR A 223 6.95 21.23 14.85
C THR A 223 8.31 20.56 14.70
N ILE A 224 8.34 19.40 14.03
CA ILE A 224 9.56 18.65 13.77
C ILE A 224 9.70 18.48 12.27
N THR A 225 10.79 19.01 11.72
CA THR A 225 11.14 18.89 10.31
C THR A 225 12.35 17.98 10.16
N LEU A 226 12.15 16.82 9.55
CA LEU A 226 13.20 15.87 9.21
C LEU A 226 13.73 16.18 7.80
N PRO A 227 15.07 16.22 7.60
CA PRO A 227 15.63 16.44 6.27
C PRO A 227 15.18 15.36 5.28
N GLY A 228 14.60 15.78 4.16
CA GLY A 228 13.96 14.92 3.17
C GLY A 228 13.23 15.73 2.09
N ILE A 229 12.82 15.06 1.00
CA ILE A 229 12.13 15.71 -0.12
C ILE A 229 10.82 16.35 0.34
N GLY A 230 10.09 15.68 1.24
CA GLY A 230 8.83 16.18 1.78
C GLY A 230 9.01 17.45 2.60
N ALA A 231 10.05 17.51 3.44
CA ALA A 231 10.38 18.71 4.20
C ALA A 231 10.87 19.85 3.28
N TYR A 232 11.66 19.55 2.25
CA TYR A 232 12.04 20.53 1.22
C TYR A 232 10.80 21.10 0.53
N LEU A 233 9.85 20.24 0.13
CA LEU A 233 8.60 20.68 -0.49
C LEU A 233 7.77 21.54 0.47
N ALA A 234 7.64 21.14 1.73
CA ALA A 234 6.92 21.90 2.75
C ALA A 234 7.52 23.30 2.92
N GLN A 235 8.85 23.40 2.97
CA GLN A 235 9.56 24.68 3.06
C GLN A 235 9.38 25.52 1.78
N ALA A 236 9.45 24.89 0.60
CA ALA A 236 9.21 25.59 -0.68
C ALA A 236 7.78 26.14 -0.80
N ILE A 237 6.79 25.42 -0.26
CA ILE A 237 5.39 25.86 -0.16
C ILE A 237 5.26 27.04 0.81
N ALA A 238 5.95 26.99 1.96
CA ALA A 238 5.96 28.08 2.93
C ALA A 238 6.58 29.36 2.33
N ASP A 239 7.70 29.23 1.62
CA ASP A 239 8.44 30.33 1.00
C ASP A 239 7.86 30.79 -0.35
N LYS A 240 6.79 30.13 -0.82
CA LYS A 240 6.16 30.37 -2.14
C LYS A 240 7.15 30.27 -3.32
N ASN A 241 8.16 29.41 -3.21
CA ASN A 241 9.24 29.28 -4.19
C ASN A 241 8.92 28.22 -5.26
N PHE A 242 8.43 28.66 -6.42
CA PHE A 242 8.13 27.78 -7.55
C PHE A 242 9.33 27.06 -8.14
N GLY A 243 10.49 27.72 -8.16
CA GLY A 243 11.73 27.12 -8.67
C GLY A 243 12.10 25.88 -7.85
N ALA A 244 12.05 26.01 -6.52
CA ALA A 244 12.27 24.90 -5.60
C ALA A 244 11.26 23.75 -5.81
N ILE A 245 9.98 24.06 -6.03
CA ILE A 245 8.96 23.03 -6.34
C ILE A 245 9.26 22.31 -7.66
N GLY A 246 9.71 23.04 -8.69
CA GLY A 246 10.15 22.45 -9.95
C GLY A 246 11.32 21.47 -9.76
N TRP A 247 12.28 21.82 -8.92
CA TRP A 247 13.39 20.92 -8.57
C TRP A 247 12.91 19.69 -7.80
N VAL A 248 11.96 19.83 -6.86
CA VAL A 248 11.33 18.67 -6.20
C VAL A 248 10.65 17.75 -7.21
N ILE A 249 9.85 18.30 -8.13
CA ILE A 249 9.17 17.53 -9.18
C ILE A 249 10.18 16.73 -10.02
N LEU A 250 11.29 17.37 -10.40
CA LEU A 250 12.37 16.71 -11.15
C LEU A 250 13.03 15.60 -10.32
N THR A 251 13.41 15.89 -9.08
CA THR A 251 14.03 14.92 -8.18
C THR A 251 13.12 13.74 -7.91
N MET A 252 11.83 13.96 -7.63
CA MET A 252 10.86 12.89 -7.42
C MET A 252 10.66 12.07 -8.68
N THR A 253 10.63 12.69 -9.86
CA THR A 253 10.58 11.96 -11.14
C THR A 253 11.77 11.00 -11.28
N VAL A 254 12.99 11.48 -11.02
CA VAL A 254 14.21 10.66 -11.08
C VAL A 254 14.16 9.52 -10.06
N VAL A 255 13.77 9.81 -8.82
CA VAL A 255 13.68 8.80 -7.74
C VAL A 255 12.59 7.77 -8.05
N ILE A 256 11.45 8.20 -8.61
CA ILE A 256 10.35 7.31 -9.00
C ILE A 256 10.79 6.34 -10.09
N LEU A 257 11.45 6.85 -11.13
CA LEU A 257 12.02 6.01 -12.20
C LEU A 257 13.12 5.08 -11.66
N ALA A 258 13.96 5.56 -10.75
CA ALA A 258 14.99 4.75 -10.14
C ALA A 258 14.38 3.57 -9.37
N TYR A 259 13.44 3.80 -8.45
CA TYR A 259 12.88 2.70 -7.67
C TYR A 259 12.05 1.74 -8.54
N ASP A 260 11.33 2.23 -9.56
CA ASP A 260 10.64 1.36 -10.52
C ASP A 260 11.63 0.39 -11.19
N GLN A 261 12.73 0.91 -11.72
CA GLN A 261 13.72 0.13 -12.46
C GLN A 261 14.58 -0.77 -11.56
N PHE A 262 14.99 -0.28 -10.38
CA PHE A 262 15.90 -0.98 -9.48
C PHE A 262 15.19 -1.93 -8.51
N LEU A 263 13.94 -1.66 -8.13
CA LEU A 263 13.21 -2.45 -7.12
C LEU A 263 12.05 -3.22 -7.73
N PHE A 264 11.03 -2.56 -8.29
CA PHE A 264 9.78 -3.25 -8.64
C PHE A 264 9.84 -4.02 -9.95
N ARG A 265 10.37 -3.44 -11.04
CA ARG A 265 10.44 -4.11 -12.33
C ARG A 265 11.16 -5.48 -12.27
N PRO A 266 12.31 -5.63 -11.56
CA PRO A 266 12.92 -6.93 -11.31
C PRO A 266 12.05 -7.87 -10.47
N LEU A 267 11.39 -7.37 -9.42
CA LEU A 267 10.51 -8.16 -8.56
C LEU A 267 9.30 -8.70 -9.34
N ILE A 268 8.66 -7.86 -10.15
CA ILE A 268 7.53 -8.23 -11.02
C ILE A 268 7.94 -9.31 -12.01
N ALA A 269 9.05 -9.09 -12.73
CA ALA A 269 9.59 -10.07 -13.67
C ALA A 269 9.99 -11.41 -13.00
N TRP A 270 10.42 -11.37 -11.75
CA TRP A 270 10.69 -12.58 -10.96
C TRP A 270 9.42 -13.28 -10.47
N ALA A 271 8.37 -12.52 -10.13
CA ALA A 271 7.11 -13.03 -9.60
C ALA A 271 6.28 -13.76 -10.66
N ASP A 272 6.48 -13.42 -11.93
CA ASP A 272 5.75 -13.99 -13.07
C ASP A 272 5.79 -15.53 -13.11
N LYS A 273 6.88 -16.14 -12.64
CA LYS A 273 7.01 -17.61 -12.55
C LYS A 273 6.01 -18.29 -11.58
N PHE A 274 5.40 -17.51 -10.69
CA PHE A 274 4.39 -17.98 -9.74
C PHE A 274 2.96 -17.69 -10.21
N ARG A 275 2.80 -17.03 -11.36
CA ARG A 275 1.50 -16.71 -11.94
C ARG A 275 0.84 -18.00 -12.42
N MET A 276 -0.35 -18.29 -11.88
CA MET A 276 -1.12 -19.49 -12.20
C MET A 276 -2.20 -19.10 -13.21
N GLU A 277 -1.84 -19.09 -14.48
CA GLU A 277 -2.77 -18.88 -15.58
C GLU A 277 -2.88 -20.15 -16.43
N ASN A 278 -4.11 -20.59 -16.67
CA ASN A 278 -4.40 -21.73 -17.55
C ASN A 278 -4.35 -21.35 -19.05
N THR A 279 -4.29 -20.05 -19.35
CA THR A 279 -4.16 -19.48 -20.69
C THR A 279 -2.96 -18.55 -20.72
N ALA A 280 -1.94 -18.89 -21.50
CA ALA A 280 -0.75 -18.05 -21.70
C ALA A 280 -1.18 -16.70 -22.29
N SER A 281 -1.22 -15.66 -21.47
CA SER A 281 -1.59 -14.31 -21.91
C SER A 281 -0.43 -13.33 -21.69
N GLY A 282 0.15 -12.89 -22.80
CA GLY A 282 1.16 -11.81 -22.88
C GLY A 282 2.62 -12.27 -22.85
N ASP A 283 3.50 -11.45 -23.46
CA ASP A 283 4.94 -11.57 -23.32
C ASP A 283 5.36 -11.45 -21.84
N ALA A 284 6.27 -12.32 -21.39
CA ALA A 284 6.74 -12.30 -20.01
C ALA A 284 7.38 -10.93 -19.67
N PRO A 285 7.11 -10.33 -18.49
CA PRO A 285 7.70 -9.06 -18.10
C PRO A 285 9.23 -9.14 -18.10
N GLN A 286 9.89 -8.28 -18.87
CA GLN A 286 11.36 -8.24 -18.96
C GLN A 286 11.95 -7.22 -17.98
N SER A 287 13.12 -7.51 -17.39
CA SER A 287 13.86 -6.57 -16.54
C SER A 287 15.35 -6.66 -16.81
N TRP A 288 15.93 -5.54 -17.25
CA TRP A 288 17.36 -5.44 -17.55
C TRP A 288 18.22 -5.71 -16.31
N LEU A 289 17.78 -5.27 -15.12
CA LEU A 289 18.51 -5.47 -13.88
C LEU A 289 18.39 -6.92 -13.40
N LEU A 290 17.23 -7.55 -13.59
CA LEU A 290 17.11 -8.99 -13.32
C LEU A 290 18.03 -9.80 -14.25
N ASP A 291 18.10 -9.41 -15.52
CA ASP A 291 19.03 -10.01 -16.48
C ASP A 291 20.49 -9.72 -16.12
N LEU A 292 20.80 -8.53 -15.62
CA LEU A 292 22.11 -8.17 -15.08
C LEU A 292 22.49 -9.13 -13.94
N VAL A 293 21.63 -9.25 -12.92
CA VAL A 293 21.85 -10.11 -11.75
C VAL A 293 22.00 -11.58 -12.15
N ARG A 294 21.22 -12.06 -13.14
CA ARG A 294 21.34 -13.42 -13.68
C ARG A 294 22.64 -13.64 -14.46
N ARG A 295 23.21 -12.59 -15.07
CA ARG A 295 24.45 -12.64 -15.88
C ARG A 295 25.72 -12.35 -15.06
N THR A 296 25.60 -11.73 -13.89
CA THR A 296 26.69 -11.49 -12.94
C THR A 296 27.11 -12.77 -12.23
N ARG A 297 28.41 -13.08 -12.24
CA ARG A 297 28.92 -14.32 -11.63
C ARG A 297 29.22 -14.12 -10.15
N LEU A 298 29.76 -12.95 -9.80
CA LEU A 298 30.26 -12.67 -8.46
C LEU A 298 29.11 -12.32 -7.51
N ILE A 299 28.12 -11.56 -7.97
CA ILE A 299 26.88 -11.33 -7.22
C ILE A 299 26.09 -12.62 -7.02
N HIS A 300 26.04 -13.49 -8.03
CA HIS A 300 25.39 -14.79 -7.85
C HIS A 300 26.08 -15.59 -6.74
N GLN A 301 27.42 -15.61 -6.70
CA GLN A 301 28.18 -16.26 -5.63
C GLN A 301 27.96 -15.62 -4.25
N LEU A 302 27.83 -14.28 -4.16
CA LEU A 302 27.50 -13.59 -2.91
C LEU A 302 26.07 -13.88 -2.42
N LEU A 303 25.12 -14.05 -3.35
CA LEU A 303 23.72 -14.34 -3.02
C LEU A 303 23.45 -15.82 -2.75
N VAL A 304 24.31 -16.74 -3.22
CA VAL A 304 24.14 -18.20 -3.03
C VAL A 304 24.10 -18.61 -1.54
N PRO A 305 24.99 -18.13 -0.65
CA PRO A 305 24.92 -18.41 0.78
C PRO A 305 23.59 -17.97 1.42
N ALA A 306 23.12 -16.76 1.08
CA ALA A 306 21.84 -16.25 1.55
C ALA A 306 20.68 -17.11 1.03
N GLY A 307 20.65 -17.42 -0.26
CA GLY A 307 19.64 -18.29 -0.88
C GLY A 307 19.63 -19.69 -0.28
N TRP A 308 20.80 -20.26 0.00
CA TRP A 308 20.94 -21.55 0.69
C TRP A 308 20.41 -21.48 2.12
N PHE A 309 20.74 -20.43 2.87
CA PHE A 309 20.24 -20.22 4.23
C PHE A 309 18.71 -20.15 4.25
N PHE A 310 18.10 -19.31 3.41
CA PHE A 310 16.65 -19.19 3.31
C PHE A 310 16.00 -20.50 2.83
N ALA A 311 16.57 -21.19 1.85
CA ALA A 311 16.05 -22.47 1.38
C ALA A 311 16.14 -23.55 2.47
N LYS A 312 17.22 -23.57 3.26
CA LYS A 312 17.37 -24.49 4.39
C LYS A 312 16.38 -24.15 5.50
N ALA A 313 16.27 -22.88 5.88
CA ALA A 313 15.31 -22.39 6.87
C ALA A 313 13.86 -22.72 6.49
N ALA A 314 13.47 -22.50 5.23
CA ALA A 314 12.15 -22.85 4.70
C ALA A 314 11.88 -24.37 4.67
N ARG A 315 12.93 -25.20 4.61
CA ARG A 315 12.84 -26.66 4.58
C ARG A 315 12.86 -27.29 5.98
N ILE A 316 13.16 -26.54 7.04
CA ILE A 316 13.18 -27.08 8.40
C ILE A 316 11.79 -27.68 8.70
N PRO A 317 11.69 -28.98 9.01
CA PRO A 317 10.45 -29.59 9.42
C PRO A 317 10.17 -29.18 10.86
N LEU A 318 9.80 -27.90 11.07
CA LEU A 318 9.27 -27.39 12.33
C LEU A 318 7.94 -28.10 12.61
N ARG A 319 8.07 -29.28 13.22
CA ARG A 319 6.97 -30.01 13.84
C ARG A 319 6.83 -29.39 15.22
N LEU A 320 5.90 -28.46 15.37
CA LEU A 320 5.48 -28.06 16.72
C LEU A 320 5.02 -29.35 17.41
N PRO A 321 5.66 -29.78 18.52
CA PRO A 321 5.16 -30.89 19.28
C PRO A 321 3.82 -30.44 19.87
N LEU A 322 2.72 -30.80 19.22
CA LEU A 322 1.45 -30.91 19.90
C LEU A 322 1.67 -32.00 20.94
N SER A 323 1.94 -31.60 22.18
CA SER A 323 2.04 -32.50 23.32
C SER A 323 0.85 -33.45 23.30
N GLY A 324 1.13 -34.75 23.21
CA GLY A 324 0.11 -35.80 23.21
C GLY A 324 -0.14 -36.41 21.83
N ALA A 325 0.86 -37.09 21.28
CA ALA A 325 0.61 -38.20 20.35
C ALA A 325 -0.06 -39.34 21.12
N MET A 326 -1.35 -39.20 21.41
CA MET A 326 -2.22 -40.33 21.66
C MET A 326 -2.69 -40.83 20.30
N ARG A 327 -2.10 -41.95 19.86
CA ARG A 327 -2.65 -42.77 18.76
C ARG A 327 -4.09 -43.12 19.13
N PHE A 328 -5.07 -42.47 18.50
CA PHE A 328 -6.48 -42.86 18.62
C PHE A 328 -7.07 -43.11 17.23
N THR A 329 -7.42 -44.37 17.00
CA THR A 329 -8.62 -44.77 16.27
C THR A 329 -9.71 -43.72 16.45
N LEU A 330 -10.10 -43.03 15.38
CA LEU A 330 -11.15 -42.00 15.37
C LEU A 330 -12.38 -42.40 16.22
N PRO A 331 -12.64 -41.76 17.37
CA PRO A 331 -14.00 -41.51 17.79
C PRO A 331 -14.31 -40.07 17.35
N LYS A 332 -15.55 -39.78 16.96
CA LYS A 332 -16.03 -38.40 16.78
C LYS A 332 -15.93 -37.67 18.14
N VAL A 333 -14.79 -37.06 18.45
CA VAL A 333 -14.62 -36.24 19.65
C VAL A 333 -15.32 -34.90 19.42
N GLU A 334 -16.55 -34.88 19.92
CA GLU A 334 -17.41 -33.78 20.36
C GLU A 334 -17.08 -32.33 19.95
N LYS A 335 -17.90 -31.81 19.04
CA LYS A 335 -18.04 -30.39 18.68
C LYS A 335 -18.49 -29.47 19.84
N LYS A 336 -18.77 -29.99 21.05
CA LYS A 336 -19.31 -29.20 22.19
C LYS A 336 -18.26 -28.34 22.90
N ALA A 337 -17.06 -28.87 23.16
CA ALA A 337 -15.99 -28.12 23.82
C ALA A 337 -15.50 -26.91 22.98
N SER A 338 -15.48 -27.04 21.65
CA SER A 338 -15.18 -25.92 20.75
C SER A 338 -16.21 -24.80 20.87
N ARG A 339 -17.50 -25.13 21.05
CA ARG A 339 -18.58 -24.14 21.08
C ARG A 339 -18.53 -23.29 22.35
N THR A 340 -18.26 -23.87 23.52
CA THR A 340 -18.14 -23.11 24.78
C THR A 340 -16.94 -22.17 24.73
N VAL A 341 -15.80 -22.63 24.20
CA VAL A 341 -14.61 -21.77 24.05
C VAL A 341 -14.85 -20.68 23.00
N ASP A 342 -15.55 -20.99 21.91
CA ASP A 342 -15.88 -19.99 20.89
C ASP A 342 -16.89 -18.94 21.43
N ILE A 343 -17.84 -19.35 22.28
CA ILE A 343 -18.74 -18.43 22.99
C ILE A 343 -17.95 -17.57 23.99
N ALA A 344 -17.09 -18.17 24.82
CA ALA A 344 -16.28 -17.45 25.78
C ALA A 344 -15.33 -16.45 25.09
N TRP A 345 -14.71 -16.86 23.98
CA TRP A 345 -13.90 -15.97 23.15
C TRP A 345 -14.71 -14.83 22.56
N SER A 346 -15.90 -15.11 22.02
CA SER A 346 -16.77 -14.07 21.45
C SER A 346 -17.26 -13.10 22.53
N ALA A 347 -17.58 -13.60 23.73
CA ALA A 347 -17.96 -12.77 24.87
C ALA A 347 -16.79 -11.90 25.33
N LEU A 348 -15.57 -12.45 25.42
CA LEU A 348 -14.36 -11.68 25.75
C LEU A 348 -14.11 -10.56 24.74
N VAL A 349 -14.23 -10.86 23.44
CA VAL A 349 -14.07 -9.87 22.36
C VAL A 349 -15.16 -8.79 22.46
N LEU A 350 -16.40 -9.17 22.73
CA LEU A 350 -17.51 -8.24 22.89
C LEU A 350 -17.30 -7.30 24.09
N VAL A 351 -16.93 -7.85 25.25
CA VAL A 351 -16.66 -7.08 26.47
C VAL A 351 -15.46 -6.16 26.26
N GLY A 352 -14.38 -6.66 25.64
CA GLY A 352 -13.21 -5.84 25.31
C GLY A 352 -13.56 -4.70 24.36
N THR A 353 -14.40 -4.96 23.35
CA THR A 353 -14.89 -3.94 22.42
C THR A 353 -15.74 -2.89 23.14
N ALA A 354 -16.69 -3.33 23.97
CA ALA A 354 -17.53 -2.42 24.77
C ALA A 354 -16.69 -1.55 25.71
N TYR A 355 -15.66 -2.12 26.35
CA TYR A 355 -14.73 -1.39 27.20
C TYR A 355 -13.94 -0.33 26.42
N ILE A 356 -13.38 -0.69 25.24
CA ILE A 356 -12.65 0.27 24.39
C ILE A 356 -13.57 1.41 23.94
N VAL A 357 -14.78 1.08 23.47
CA VAL A 357 -15.77 2.09 23.06
C VAL A 357 -16.12 3.01 24.23
N TRP A 358 -16.39 2.46 25.41
CA TRP A 358 -16.66 3.25 26.61
C TRP A 358 -15.48 4.17 26.96
N ARG A 359 -14.24 3.67 26.90
CA ARG A 359 -13.03 4.48 27.14
C ARG A 359 -12.89 5.62 26.13
N VAL A 360 -13.09 5.33 24.84
CA VAL A 360 -13.03 6.35 23.78
C VAL A 360 -14.12 7.40 23.99
N VAL A 361 -15.36 7.00 24.23
CA VAL A 361 -16.48 7.94 24.48
C VAL A 361 -16.21 8.78 25.73
N SER A 362 -15.75 8.16 26.82
CA SER A 362 -15.43 8.88 28.05
C SER A 362 -14.32 9.93 27.84
N PHE A 363 -13.27 9.59 27.10
CA PHE A 363 -12.19 10.53 26.77
C PHE A 363 -12.66 11.64 25.85
N VAL A 364 -13.37 11.33 24.76
CA VAL A 364 -13.89 12.33 23.82
C VAL A 364 -14.83 13.31 24.53
N SER A 365 -15.67 12.82 25.44
CA SER A 365 -16.60 13.66 26.20
C SER A 365 -15.93 14.72 27.11
N THR A 366 -14.62 14.62 27.36
CA THR A 366 -13.88 15.62 28.15
C THR A 366 -13.69 16.96 27.41
N GLY A 367 -13.68 16.95 26.08
CA GLY A 367 -13.41 18.14 25.25
C GLY A 367 -14.41 18.37 24.12
N VAL A 368 -15.45 17.55 24.01
CA VAL A 368 -16.37 17.54 22.88
C VAL A 368 -17.83 17.57 23.36
N THR A 369 -18.62 18.49 22.79
CA THR A 369 -20.06 18.60 23.04
C THR A 369 -20.87 17.75 22.07
N MET A 370 -22.12 17.43 22.40
CA MET A 370 -23.02 16.70 21.47
C MET A 370 -23.32 17.48 20.19
N ALA A 371 -23.31 18.82 20.25
CA ALA A 371 -23.44 19.67 19.08
C ALA A 371 -22.24 19.50 18.12
N GLU A 372 -21.02 19.41 18.67
CA GLU A 372 -19.81 19.14 17.90
C GLU A 372 -19.90 17.77 17.22
N VAL A 373 -20.38 16.73 17.91
CA VAL A 373 -20.60 15.40 17.32
C VAL A 373 -21.54 15.49 16.12
N GLY A 374 -22.67 16.19 16.26
CA GLY A 374 -23.60 16.44 15.15
C GLY A 374 -22.95 17.18 13.99
N HIS A 375 -22.16 18.21 14.28
CA HIS A 375 -21.43 18.98 13.27
C HIS A 375 -20.42 18.12 12.50
N VAL A 376 -19.60 17.33 13.19
CA VAL A 376 -18.59 16.45 12.57
C VAL A 376 -19.24 15.34 11.74
N LEU A 377 -20.42 14.84 12.14
CA LEU A 377 -21.21 13.91 11.30
C LEU A 377 -21.65 14.56 9.99
N VAL A 378 -22.08 15.83 10.01
CA VAL A 378 -22.43 16.58 8.80
C VAL A 378 -21.20 16.80 7.92
N LEU A 379 -20.05 17.17 8.50
CA LEU A 379 -18.78 17.26 7.76
C LEU A 379 -18.41 15.93 7.10
N GLY A 380 -18.63 14.81 7.80
CA GLY A 380 -18.45 13.46 7.24
C GLY A 380 -19.35 13.17 6.05
N LEU A 381 -20.62 13.61 6.08
CA LEU A 381 -21.54 13.50 4.94
C LEU A 381 -21.09 14.35 3.74
N ILE A 382 -20.59 15.56 3.98
CA ILE A 382 -20.08 16.44 2.91
C ILE A 382 -18.88 15.78 2.22
N THR A 383 -17.92 15.27 3.00
CA THR A 383 -16.76 14.55 2.44
C THR A 383 -17.18 13.26 1.73
N LEU A 384 -18.13 12.49 2.28
CA LEU A 384 -18.68 11.29 1.62
C LEU A 384 -19.27 11.65 0.25
N LEU A 385 -20.08 12.71 0.18
CA LEU A 385 -20.71 13.17 -1.05
C LEU A 385 -19.65 13.52 -2.11
N ARG A 386 -18.59 14.27 -1.72
CA ARG A 386 -17.46 14.57 -2.61
C ARG A 386 -16.80 13.29 -3.13
N VAL A 387 -16.48 12.36 -2.24
CA VAL A 387 -15.83 11.09 -2.61
C VAL A 387 -16.71 10.32 -3.62
N VAL A 388 -18.00 10.19 -3.36
CA VAL A 388 -18.94 9.51 -4.26
C VAL A 388 -19.02 10.18 -5.64
N VAL A 389 -19.18 11.51 -5.66
CA VAL A 389 -19.28 12.29 -6.90
C VAL A 389 -18.00 12.18 -7.72
N LEU A 390 -16.84 12.30 -7.08
CA LEU A 390 -15.54 12.23 -7.75
C LEU A 390 -15.23 10.83 -8.27
N ILE A 391 -15.57 9.78 -7.53
CA ILE A 391 -15.48 8.41 -8.03
C ILE A 391 -16.37 8.23 -9.25
N ALA A 392 -17.61 8.71 -9.21
CA ALA A 392 -18.53 8.63 -10.36
C ALA A 392 -17.96 9.34 -11.60
N ILE A 393 -17.43 10.56 -11.43
CA ILE A 393 -16.78 11.32 -12.51
C ILE A 393 -15.55 10.57 -13.04
N ALA A 394 -14.68 10.08 -12.16
CA ALA A 394 -13.51 9.30 -12.55
C ALA A 394 -13.92 8.02 -13.29
N SER A 395 -14.98 7.33 -12.87
CA SER A 395 -15.49 6.13 -13.55
C SER A 395 -16.01 6.44 -14.95
N VAL A 396 -16.74 7.55 -15.13
CA VAL A 396 -17.23 7.99 -16.45
C VAL A 396 -16.08 8.22 -17.44
N ILE A 397 -14.93 8.70 -16.96
CA ILE A 397 -13.75 8.95 -17.80
C ILE A 397 -12.92 7.69 -17.99
N TRP A 398 -12.57 6.99 -16.91
CA TRP A 398 -11.55 5.95 -16.91
C TRP A 398 -12.08 4.56 -17.24
N VAL A 399 -13.38 4.27 -17.06
CA VAL A 399 -13.94 2.99 -17.52
C VAL A 399 -13.87 2.89 -19.05
N PRO A 400 -14.32 3.89 -19.83
CA PRO A 400 -14.18 3.84 -21.29
C PRO A 400 -12.73 3.77 -21.77
N VAL A 401 -11.85 4.58 -21.17
CA VAL A 401 -10.41 4.60 -21.51
C VAL A 401 -9.77 3.25 -21.17
N GLY A 402 -10.06 2.69 -19.98
CA GLY A 402 -9.51 1.41 -19.55
C GLY A 402 -9.93 0.25 -20.45
N VAL A 403 -11.20 0.20 -20.87
CA VAL A 403 -11.69 -0.80 -21.83
C VAL A 403 -11.01 -0.62 -23.19
N TRP A 404 -10.87 0.61 -23.66
CA TRP A 404 -10.21 0.90 -24.94
C TRP A 404 -8.74 0.45 -24.97
N ILE A 405 -8.03 0.64 -23.86
CA ILE A 405 -6.65 0.20 -23.69
C ILE A 405 -6.57 -1.33 -23.53
N GLY A 406 -7.37 -1.92 -22.64
CA GLY A 406 -7.31 -3.35 -22.33
C GLY A 406 -7.70 -4.26 -23.50
N LEU A 407 -8.62 -3.83 -24.38
CA LEU A 407 -8.98 -4.59 -25.58
C LEU A 407 -7.90 -4.54 -26.69
N ARG A 408 -6.82 -3.77 -26.50
CA ARG A 408 -5.75 -3.54 -27.50
C ARG A 408 -4.36 -3.79 -26.86
N PRO A 409 -3.83 -5.02 -26.90
CA PRO A 409 -2.57 -5.39 -26.24
C PRO A 409 -1.38 -4.46 -26.58
N ARG A 410 -1.22 -4.12 -27.86
CA ARG A 410 -0.15 -3.21 -28.33
C ARG A 410 -0.24 -1.79 -27.76
N LEU A 411 -1.45 -1.34 -27.43
CA LEU A 411 -1.66 -0.03 -26.82
C LEU A 411 -1.40 -0.10 -25.32
N ALA A 412 -1.85 -1.17 -24.66
CA ALA A 412 -1.58 -1.44 -23.26
C ALA A 412 -0.07 -1.49 -22.97
N GLU A 413 0.73 -2.17 -23.81
CA GLU A 413 2.19 -2.22 -23.68
C GLU A 413 2.87 -0.84 -23.67
N LYS A 414 2.31 0.14 -24.39
CA LYS A 414 2.86 1.50 -24.49
C LYS A 414 2.33 2.44 -23.41
N LEU A 415 1.04 2.33 -23.09
CA LEU A 415 0.37 3.26 -22.18
C LEU A 415 0.43 2.83 -20.72
N GLN A 416 0.55 1.52 -20.41
CA GLN A 416 0.66 1.05 -19.03
C GLN A 416 1.89 1.64 -18.29
N PRO A 417 3.10 1.67 -18.87
CA PRO A 417 4.26 2.27 -18.19
C PRO A 417 4.05 3.76 -17.88
N LEU A 418 3.45 4.51 -18.81
CA LEU A 418 3.14 5.92 -18.61
C LEU A 418 2.10 6.11 -17.51
N ALA A 419 1.02 5.32 -17.54
CA ALA A 419 -0.02 5.37 -16.52
C ALA A 419 0.55 4.96 -15.14
N GLN A 420 1.43 3.96 -15.06
CA GLN A 420 2.11 3.56 -13.83
C GLN A 420 2.99 4.68 -13.28
N PHE A 421 3.74 5.36 -14.14
CA PHE A 421 4.53 6.52 -13.74
C PHE A 421 3.65 7.65 -13.20
N LEU A 422 2.58 8.02 -13.92
CA LEU A 422 1.64 9.06 -13.48
C LEU A 422 0.91 8.68 -12.19
N ALA A 423 0.61 7.39 -12.00
CA ALA A 423 0.00 6.88 -10.78
C ALA A 423 0.96 6.82 -9.59
N ALA A 424 2.26 6.68 -9.83
CA ALA A 424 3.30 6.77 -8.81
C ALA A 424 3.63 8.22 -8.43
N PHE A 425 3.27 9.17 -9.29
CA PHE A 425 3.57 10.57 -9.08
C PHE A 425 2.70 11.18 -7.97
N PRO A 426 3.29 11.84 -6.96
CA PRO A 426 2.56 12.40 -5.83
C PRO A 426 1.59 13.51 -6.27
N ALA A 427 0.29 13.30 -6.03
CA ALA A 427 -0.73 14.29 -6.39
C ALA A 427 -0.58 15.62 -5.60
N ASN A 428 0.01 15.57 -4.40
CA ASN A 428 0.24 16.75 -3.56
C ASN A 428 1.19 17.79 -4.21
N LEU A 429 2.06 17.39 -5.14
CA LEU A 429 2.91 18.32 -5.90
C LEU A 429 2.10 19.26 -6.81
N LEU A 430 0.88 18.86 -7.16
CA LEU A 430 -0.03 19.69 -7.98
C LEU A 430 -0.81 20.68 -7.11
N PHE A 431 -0.84 20.52 -5.79
CA PHE A 431 -1.69 21.32 -4.90
C PHE A 431 -1.36 22.82 -4.94
N PRO A 432 -0.08 23.25 -4.95
CA PRO A 432 0.27 24.66 -5.09
C PRO A 432 -0.39 25.30 -6.31
N ALA A 433 -0.30 24.66 -7.48
CA ALA A 433 -0.88 25.18 -8.71
C ALA A 433 -2.40 25.39 -8.58
N PHE A 434 -3.12 24.44 -7.98
CA PHE A 434 -4.55 24.55 -7.71
C PHE A 434 -4.85 25.70 -6.75
N VAL A 435 -4.13 25.78 -5.62
CA VAL A 435 -4.33 26.84 -4.61
C VAL A 435 -4.13 28.22 -5.21
N ILE A 436 -3.13 28.40 -6.08
CA ILE A 436 -2.88 29.68 -6.73
C ILE A 436 -4.01 30.05 -7.68
N VAL A 437 -4.51 29.10 -8.46
CA VAL A 437 -5.66 29.33 -9.36
C VAL A 437 -6.90 29.69 -8.53
N ILE A 438 -7.18 28.96 -7.46
CA ILE A 438 -8.31 29.21 -6.57
C ILE A 438 -8.20 30.60 -5.93
N ALA A 439 -7.02 30.94 -5.39
CA ALA A 439 -6.77 32.22 -4.75
C ALA A 439 -6.84 33.38 -5.76
N ARG A 440 -6.29 33.20 -6.97
CA ARG A 440 -6.25 34.24 -8.00
C ARG A 440 -7.64 34.58 -8.53
N PHE A 441 -8.48 33.57 -8.73
CA PHE A 441 -9.83 33.72 -9.29
C PHE A 441 -10.95 33.70 -8.23
N HIS A 442 -10.61 33.67 -6.94
CA HIS A 442 -11.56 33.62 -5.82
C HIS A 442 -12.60 32.49 -5.98
N LEU A 443 -12.12 31.33 -6.43
CA LEU A 443 -12.99 30.19 -6.72
C LEU A 443 -13.49 29.55 -5.42
N ASN A 444 -14.67 28.93 -5.48
CA ASN A 444 -15.24 28.23 -4.32
C ASN A 444 -14.35 27.03 -3.93
N ALA A 445 -13.81 27.07 -2.71
CA ALA A 445 -12.91 26.03 -2.18
C ALA A 445 -13.57 24.64 -2.13
N ASP A 446 -14.86 24.55 -1.77
CA ASP A 446 -15.60 23.30 -1.68
C ASP A 446 -15.67 22.55 -3.02
N ILE A 447 -15.65 23.29 -4.13
CA ILE A 447 -15.69 22.73 -5.48
C ILE A 447 -14.28 22.48 -6.00
N TRP A 448 -13.39 23.47 -5.90
CA TRP A 448 -12.11 23.44 -6.63
C TRP A 448 -10.97 22.73 -5.89
N LEU A 449 -11.11 22.49 -4.58
CA LEU A 449 -10.25 21.55 -3.86
C LEU A 449 -10.66 20.09 -4.09
N SER A 450 -11.93 19.83 -4.43
CA SER A 450 -12.45 18.47 -4.60
C SER A 450 -11.66 17.63 -5.63
N PRO A 451 -11.30 18.11 -6.84
CA PRO A 451 -10.51 17.34 -7.80
C PRO A 451 -9.21 16.76 -7.24
N LEU A 452 -8.57 17.44 -6.28
CA LEU A 452 -7.32 17.00 -5.67
C LEU A 452 -7.45 15.64 -4.95
N ILE A 453 -8.65 15.29 -4.49
CA ILE A 453 -8.97 14.00 -3.84
C ILE A 453 -8.76 12.83 -4.80
N VAL A 454 -9.12 13.00 -6.08
CA VAL A 454 -9.19 11.89 -7.05
C VAL A 454 -7.95 11.78 -7.93
N LEU A 455 -7.10 12.82 -7.96
CA LEU A 455 -5.87 12.86 -8.79
C LEU A 455 -4.96 11.65 -8.56
N GLY A 456 -4.77 11.26 -7.30
CA GLY A 456 -3.95 10.10 -6.94
C GLY A 456 -4.67 8.75 -6.95
N THR A 457 -6.01 8.73 -6.98
CA THR A 457 -6.81 7.51 -6.70
C THR A 457 -7.58 7.01 -7.92
N GLN A 458 -7.78 7.84 -8.94
CA GLN A 458 -8.41 7.43 -10.20
C GLN A 458 -7.69 6.27 -10.91
N TRP A 459 -6.38 6.14 -10.72
CA TRP A 459 -5.56 5.11 -11.35
C TRP A 459 -5.96 3.69 -10.95
N TYR A 460 -6.49 3.50 -9.73
CA TYR A 460 -7.01 2.21 -9.30
C TYR A 460 -8.17 1.72 -10.18
N ILE A 461 -9.05 2.62 -10.60
CA ILE A 461 -10.14 2.30 -11.53
C ILE A 461 -9.56 1.94 -12.89
N LEU A 462 -8.65 2.77 -13.43
CA LEU A 462 -8.05 2.54 -14.73
C LEU A 462 -7.34 1.18 -14.82
N PHE A 463 -6.43 0.86 -13.88
CA PHE A 463 -5.66 -0.39 -13.94
C PHE A 463 -6.52 -1.63 -13.78
N ASN A 464 -7.50 -1.61 -12.87
CA ASN A 464 -8.39 -2.75 -12.71
C ASN A 464 -9.27 -2.95 -13.94
N VAL A 465 -9.79 -1.87 -14.54
CA VAL A 465 -10.59 -1.96 -15.77
C VAL A 465 -9.73 -2.45 -16.94
N ILE A 466 -8.47 -2.01 -17.08
CA ILE A 466 -7.54 -2.55 -18.08
C ILE A 466 -7.37 -4.06 -17.87
N ALA A 467 -7.12 -4.50 -16.62
CA ALA A 467 -6.94 -5.91 -16.31
C ALA A 467 -8.19 -6.74 -16.68
N GLY A 468 -9.38 -6.27 -16.29
CA GLY A 468 -10.65 -6.95 -16.62
C GLY A 468 -10.96 -6.97 -18.12
N ALA A 469 -10.63 -5.89 -18.84
CA ALA A 469 -10.82 -5.85 -20.29
C ALA A 469 -9.80 -6.74 -21.03
N THR A 470 -8.60 -6.91 -20.47
CA THR A 470 -7.56 -7.79 -21.04
C THR A 470 -7.87 -9.27 -20.81
N SER A 471 -8.47 -9.61 -19.66
CA SER A 471 -8.89 -10.99 -19.35
C SER A 471 -10.24 -11.38 -19.97
N TYR A 472 -10.91 -10.44 -20.65
CA TYR A 472 -12.21 -10.70 -21.29
C TYR A 472 -12.07 -11.74 -22.42
N PRO A 473 -12.76 -12.90 -22.35
CA PRO A 473 -12.53 -13.98 -23.30
C PRO A 473 -12.84 -13.59 -24.74
N ASN A 474 -11.98 -14.02 -25.67
CA ASN A 474 -12.13 -13.69 -27.09
C ASN A 474 -13.41 -14.30 -27.69
N ASP A 475 -13.86 -15.46 -27.21
CA ASP A 475 -15.09 -16.12 -27.67
C ASP A 475 -16.32 -15.21 -27.54
N TYR A 476 -16.45 -14.48 -26.42
CA TYR A 476 -17.54 -13.52 -26.22
C TYR A 476 -17.44 -12.32 -27.18
N ARG A 477 -16.21 -11.90 -27.53
CA ARG A 477 -15.99 -10.80 -28.49
C ARG A 477 -16.34 -11.23 -29.91
N GLU A 478 -15.95 -12.44 -30.28
CA GLU A 478 -16.28 -13.03 -31.58
C GLU A 478 -17.78 -13.26 -31.70
N ALA A 479 -18.43 -13.78 -30.65
CA ALA A 479 -19.88 -13.91 -30.59
C ALA A 479 -20.58 -12.56 -30.73
N ALA A 480 -20.17 -11.53 -29.97
CA ALA A 480 -20.73 -10.19 -30.10
C ALA A 480 -20.57 -9.61 -31.51
N THR A 481 -19.44 -9.90 -32.17
CA THR A 481 -19.18 -9.49 -33.55
C THR A 481 -20.07 -10.23 -34.55
N ASN A 482 -20.24 -11.54 -34.38
CA ASN A 482 -21.10 -12.39 -35.22
C ASN A 482 -22.59 -11.99 -35.10
N PHE A 483 -23.06 -11.71 -33.88
CA PHE A 483 -24.41 -11.20 -33.62
C PHE A 483 -24.57 -9.70 -33.92
N ARG A 484 -23.51 -9.02 -34.40
CA ARG A 484 -23.48 -7.58 -34.72
C ARG A 484 -23.92 -6.68 -33.55
N ILE A 485 -23.62 -7.08 -32.32
CA ILE A 485 -23.90 -6.29 -31.11
C ILE A 485 -22.96 -5.07 -31.11
N ARG A 486 -23.52 -3.86 -31.17
CA ARG A 486 -22.76 -2.60 -31.27
C ARG A 486 -23.31 -1.52 -30.32
N GLY A 487 -22.53 -0.45 -30.16
CA GLY A 487 -22.95 0.75 -29.42
C GLY A 487 -23.30 0.47 -27.96
N TRP A 488 -24.42 1.00 -27.49
CA TRP A 488 -24.85 0.87 -26.10
C TRP A 488 -25.17 -0.58 -25.70
N GLN A 489 -25.71 -1.38 -26.62
CA GLN A 489 -26.02 -2.77 -26.35
C GLN A 489 -24.75 -3.57 -26.05
N TRP A 490 -23.66 -3.30 -26.77
CA TRP A 490 -22.36 -3.91 -26.52
C TRP A 490 -21.80 -3.55 -25.13
N TRP A 491 -21.93 -2.28 -24.73
CA TRP A 491 -21.54 -1.86 -23.38
C TRP A 491 -22.36 -2.55 -22.31
N ARG A 492 -23.70 -2.48 -22.40
CA ARG A 492 -24.61 -2.98 -21.36
C ARG A 492 -24.62 -4.50 -21.24
N GLN A 493 -24.51 -5.23 -22.34
CA GLN A 493 -24.71 -6.68 -22.37
C GLN A 493 -23.43 -7.50 -22.51
N ALA A 494 -22.33 -6.92 -23.03
CA ALA A 494 -21.07 -7.64 -23.22
C ALA A 494 -19.98 -7.17 -22.27
N ILE A 495 -19.53 -5.91 -22.41
CA ILE A 495 -18.33 -5.44 -21.71
C ILE A 495 -18.59 -5.12 -20.24
N LEU A 496 -19.55 -4.24 -19.91
CA LEU A 496 -19.77 -3.82 -18.52
C LEU A 496 -20.00 -5.02 -17.60
N PRO A 497 -20.83 -6.01 -17.95
CA PRO A 497 -20.97 -7.22 -17.15
C PRO A 497 -19.65 -7.96 -16.90
N GLY A 498 -18.83 -8.14 -17.95
CA GLY A 498 -17.57 -8.88 -17.85
C GLY A 498 -16.47 -8.15 -17.06
N ILE A 499 -16.40 -6.82 -17.14
CA ILE A 499 -15.40 -6.04 -16.39
C ILE A 499 -15.89 -5.61 -15.00
N PHE A 500 -17.17 -5.83 -14.67
CA PHE A 500 -17.76 -5.32 -13.44
C PHE A 500 -17.04 -5.76 -12.15
N PRO A 501 -16.61 -7.02 -11.97
CA PRO A 501 -15.88 -7.43 -10.77
C PRO A 501 -14.56 -6.66 -10.59
N TYR A 502 -13.86 -6.43 -11.71
CA TYR A 502 -12.63 -5.64 -11.73
C TYR A 502 -12.91 -4.16 -11.45
N TYR A 503 -13.95 -3.58 -12.07
CA TYR A 503 -14.36 -2.21 -11.80
C TYR A 503 -14.68 -1.98 -10.32
N VAL A 504 -15.49 -2.87 -9.71
CA VAL A 504 -15.82 -2.79 -8.29
C VAL A 504 -14.55 -2.86 -7.43
N THR A 505 -13.63 -3.77 -7.75
CA THR A 505 -12.33 -3.87 -7.07
C THR A 505 -11.55 -2.54 -7.15
N GLY A 506 -11.42 -1.97 -8.35
CA GLY A 506 -10.74 -0.69 -8.54
C GLY A 506 -11.42 0.49 -7.84
N ALA A 507 -12.76 0.53 -7.85
CA ALA A 507 -13.52 1.61 -7.24
C ALA A 507 -13.50 1.57 -5.71
N ILE A 508 -13.49 0.37 -5.11
CA ILE A 508 -13.26 0.17 -3.67
C ILE A 508 -11.90 0.73 -3.26
N THR A 509 -10.83 0.35 -3.99
CA THR A 509 -9.48 0.81 -3.67
C THR A 509 -9.32 2.31 -3.89
N ALA A 510 -9.90 2.85 -4.98
CA ALA A 510 -9.94 4.29 -5.23
C ALA A 510 -10.66 5.05 -4.10
N SER A 511 -11.79 4.52 -3.62
CA SER A 511 -12.52 5.11 -2.50
C SER A 511 -11.70 5.14 -1.21
N GLY A 512 -11.04 4.04 -0.86
CA GLY A 512 -10.18 3.99 0.34
C GLY A 512 -9.04 5.02 0.27
N GLY A 513 -8.43 5.20 -0.90
CA GLY A 513 -7.45 6.25 -1.12
C GLY A 513 -8.05 7.67 -1.06
N ALA A 514 -9.26 7.86 -1.60
CA ALA A 514 -9.92 9.17 -1.69
C ALA A 514 -10.27 9.73 -0.31
N TRP A 515 -10.73 8.88 0.61
CA TRP A 515 -10.95 9.27 2.01
C TRP A 515 -9.67 9.80 2.66
N ASN A 516 -8.56 9.11 2.47
CA ASN A 516 -7.26 9.54 2.99
C ASN A 516 -6.74 10.82 2.33
N ALA A 517 -6.92 10.94 1.01
CA ALA A 517 -6.55 12.13 0.25
C ALA A 517 -7.37 13.37 0.65
N SER A 518 -8.64 13.16 1.05
CA SER A 518 -9.55 14.25 1.47
C SER A 518 -8.98 15.14 2.56
N ILE A 519 -8.19 14.58 3.49
CA ILE A 519 -7.63 15.32 4.61
C ILE A 519 -6.62 16.37 4.16
N VAL A 520 -5.76 15.99 3.22
CA VAL A 520 -4.71 16.88 2.71
C VAL A 520 -5.28 17.82 1.65
N SER A 521 -6.33 17.43 0.93
CA SER A 521 -6.96 18.27 -0.10
C SER A 521 -7.98 19.26 0.44
N GLU A 522 -8.70 18.95 1.52
CA GLU A 522 -9.73 19.84 2.07
C GLU A 522 -9.13 20.99 2.89
N ALA A 523 -7.88 20.88 3.33
CA ALA A 523 -7.15 21.96 3.97
C ALA A 523 -5.76 22.10 3.34
N VAL A 524 -5.59 23.11 2.49
CA VAL A 524 -4.33 23.36 1.78
C VAL A 524 -3.78 24.74 2.14
N GLN A 525 -2.46 24.83 2.21
CA GLN A 525 -1.74 26.06 2.51
C GLN A 525 -0.74 26.41 1.41
N TRP A 526 -0.62 27.70 1.11
CA TRP A 526 0.39 28.28 0.22
C TRP A 526 0.98 29.54 0.86
N GLY A 527 2.15 29.42 1.48
CA GLY A 527 2.70 30.41 2.41
C GLY A 527 1.65 30.85 3.43
N ASN A 528 1.32 32.14 3.46
CA ASN A 528 0.31 32.68 4.37
C ASN A 528 -1.15 32.48 3.91
N THR A 529 -1.37 32.00 2.68
CA THR A 529 -2.71 31.79 2.14
C THR A 529 -3.19 30.40 2.50
N LYS A 530 -4.21 30.32 3.37
CA LYS A 530 -4.86 29.06 3.73
C LYS A 530 -6.22 28.97 3.01
N ILE A 531 -6.46 27.88 2.32
CA ILE A 531 -7.74 27.60 1.66
C ILE A 531 -8.31 26.32 2.25
N GLU A 532 -9.53 26.42 2.74
CA GLU A 532 -10.21 25.33 3.43
C GLU A 532 -11.57 25.09 2.79
N ALA A 533 -11.87 23.81 2.57
CA ALA A 533 -13.20 23.33 2.22
C ALA A 533 -13.90 22.82 3.49
N HIS A 534 -15.22 22.96 3.54
CA HIS A 534 -16.05 22.36 4.57
C HIS A 534 -16.00 20.84 4.44
N GLY A 535 -15.34 20.14 5.36
CA GLY A 535 -15.28 18.69 5.32
C GLY A 535 -14.59 18.09 6.53
N LEU A 536 -14.74 16.78 6.67
CA LEU A 536 -14.19 16.03 7.80
C LEU A 536 -12.66 16.05 7.78
N GLY A 537 -12.06 16.09 6.59
CA GLY A 537 -10.62 16.17 6.41
C GLY A 537 -10.04 17.49 6.90
N ALA A 538 -10.68 18.61 6.57
CA ALA A 538 -10.29 19.93 7.09
C ALA A 538 -10.39 19.98 8.63
N TYR A 539 -11.46 19.43 9.21
CA TYR A 539 -11.63 19.35 10.66
C TYR A 539 -10.50 18.55 11.34
N ILE A 540 -10.13 17.39 10.79
CA ILE A 540 -9.02 16.58 11.32
C ILE A 540 -7.70 17.35 11.20
N ALA A 541 -7.41 17.95 10.04
CA ALA A 541 -6.16 18.69 9.82
C ALA A 541 -6.01 19.87 10.80
N GLN A 542 -7.08 20.64 11.01
CA GLN A 542 -7.07 21.79 11.91
C GLN A 542 -6.92 21.38 13.38
N THR A 543 -7.64 20.34 13.82
CA THR A 543 -7.59 19.87 15.21
C THR A 543 -6.25 19.19 15.52
N THR A 544 -5.65 18.50 14.55
CA THR A 544 -4.27 17.99 14.62
C THR A 544 -3.25 19.12 14.75
N ALA A 545 -3.37 20.17 13.92
CA ALA A 545 -2.49 21.34 14.03
C ALA A 545 -2.65 22.05 15.38
N ALA A 546 -3.87 22.10 15.93
CA ALA A 546 -4.14 22.67 17.25
C ALA A 546 -3.73 21.76 18.43
N GLY A 547 -3.48 20.47 18.19
CA GLY A 547 -3.18 19.50 19.26
C GLY A 547 -4.39 19.12 20.12
N ASP A 548 -5.62 19.29 19.63
CA ASP A 548 -6.86 18.98 20.35
C ASP A 548 -7.19 17.48 20.23
N PHE A 549 -6.58 16.66 21.10
CA PHE A 549 -6.71 15.20 21.07
C PHE A 549 -8.17 14.69 21.15
N PRO A 550 -9.05 15.19 22.03
CA PRO A 550 -10.46 14.79 22.03
C PRO A 550 -11.14 15.00 20.67
N LYS A 551 -10.91 16.14 20.02
CA LYS A 551 -11.48 16.44 18.71
C LYS A 551 -10.87 15.62 17.57
N ILE A 552 -9.55 15.37 17.62
CA ILE A 552 -8.87 14.47 16.67
C ILE A 552 -9.49 13.08 16.73
N ILE A 553 -9.70 12.53 17.93
CA ILE A 553 -10.30 11.20 18.11
C ILE A 553 -11.74 11.17 17.58
N LEU A 554 -12.54 12.23 17.84
CA LEU A 554 -13.89 12.33 17.26
C LEU A 554 -13.82 12.28 15.73
N GLY A 555 -12.96 13.07 15.10
CA GLY A 555 -12.81 13.12 13.64
C GLY A 555 -12.44 11.76 13.06
N ILE A 556 -11.44 11.08 13.65
CA ILE A 556 -11.00 9.74 13.25
C ILE A 556 -12.13 8.71 13.42
N ALA A 557 -12.87 8.76 14.53
CA ALA A 557 -13.96 7.84 14.80
C ALA A 557 -15.10 8.01 13.79
N VAL A 558 -15.48 9.25 13.49
CA VAL A 558 -16.50 9.57 12.47
C VAL A 558 -16.03 9.12 11.08
N MET A 559 -14.78 9.38 10.71
CA MET A 559 -14.22 8.94 9.43
C MET A 559 -14.26 7.41 9.32
N SER A 560 -13.80 6.71 10.35
CA SER A 560 -13.80 5.24 10.41
C SER A 560 -15.21 4.68 10.30
N LEU A 561 -16.20 5.32 10.95
CA LEU A 561 -17.61 4.96 10.85
C LEU A 561 -18.12 5.10 9.41
N PHE A 562 -17.90 6.25 8.76
CA PHE A 562 -18.36 6.49 7.39
C PHE A 562 -17.71 5.54 6.39
N VAL A 563 -16.39 5.35 6.46
CA VAL A 563 -15.66 4.42 5.58
C VAL A 563 -16.18 2.99 5.76
N THR A 564 -16.35 2.54 7.00
CA THR A 564 -16.84 1.19 7.31
C THR A 564 -18.28 0.99 6.84
N LEU A 565 -19.16 1.97 7.06
CA LEU A 565 -20.55 1.93 6.59
C LEU A 565 -20.60 1.95 5.06
N PHE A 566 -19.81 2.80 4.40
CA PHE A 566 -19.74 2.86 2.94
C PHE A 566 -19.27 1.53 2.35
N ASN A 567 -18.22 0.93 2.93
CA ASN A 567 -17.75 -0.40 2.58
C ASN A 567 -18.82 -1.48 2.77
N ARG A 568 -19.55 -1.45 3.87
CA ARG A 568 -20.55 -2.47 4.21
C ARG A 568 -21.85 -2.33 3.43
N LEU A 569 -22.32 -1.11 3.18
CA LEU A 569 -23.62 -0.82 2.60
C LEU A 569 -23.58 -0.74 1.07
N LEU A 570 -22.46 -0.31 0.48
CA LEU A 570 -22.31 -0.19 -0.97
C LEU A 570 -21.38 -1.27 -1.53
N TRP A 571 -20.12 -1.27 -1.09
CA TRP A 571 -19.08 -2.04 -1.76
C TRP A 571 -19.21 -3.55 -1.61
N ARG A 572 -19.43 -4.05 -0.37
CA ARG A 572 -19.60 -5.49 -0.13
C ARG A 572 -20.78 -6.10 -0.89
N PRO A 573 -21.99 -5.48 -0.92
CA PRO A 573 -23.09 -5.96 -1.75
C PRO A 573 -22.77 -5.98 -3.24
N LEU A 574 -22.12 -4.94 -3.79
CA LEU A 574 -21.75 -4.89 -5.20
C LEU A 574 -20.73 -5.98 -5.55
N TYR A 575 -19.75 -6.21 -4.68
CA TYR A 575 -18.75 -7.26 -4.85
C TYR A 575 -19.39 -8.66 -4.81
N ALA A 576 -20.30 -8.91 -3.84
CA ALA A 576 -21.04 -10.17 -3.77
C ALA A 576 -21.96 -10.40 -5.00
N PHE A 577 -22.58 -9.33 -5.51
CA PHE A 577 -23.35 -9.40 -6.75
C PHE A 577 -22.46 -9.78 -7.95
N ALA A 578 -21.27 -9.18 -8.04
CA ALA A 578 -20.29 -9.48 -9.07
C ALA A 578 -19.86 -10.95 -9.04
N GLU A 579 -19.53 -11.49 -7.86
CA GLU A 579 -19.16 -12.90 -7.70
C GLU A 579 -20.29 -13.87 -8.03
N ALA A 580 -21.55 -13.53 -7.67
CA ALA A 580 -22.68 -14.45 -7.80
C ALA A 580 -23.30 -14.50 -9.19
N LYS A 581 -23.30 -13.39 -9.95
CA LYS A 581 -24.05 -13.29 -11.22
C LYS A 581 -23.20 -12.99 -12.45
N LEU A 582 -21.96 -12.55 -12.26
CA LEU A 582 -21.13 -11.99 -13.35
C LEU A 582 -19.79 -12.72 -13.51
N ARG A 583 -19.55 -13.79 -12.75
CA ARG A 583 -18.45 -14.72 -13.03
C ARG A 583 -18.68 -15.40 -14.37
N LEU A 584 -17.63 -15.44 -15.19
CA LEU A 584 -17.63 -16.06 -16.51
C LEU A 584 -17.15 -17.53 -16.46
N ASP A 585 -17.14 -18.11 -15.26
CA ASP A 585 -16.63 -19.45 -14.91
C ASP A 585 -17.73 -20.52 -14.99
#